data_AF-X1HG64-F1
#
_entry.id   AF-X1HG64-F1
#
_cell.length_a   1.000
_cell.length_b   1.000
_cell.length_c   1.000
_cell.angle_alpha   90.00
_cell.angle_beta   90.00
_cell.angle_gamma   90.00
#
_symmetry.space_group_name_H-M   'P 1'
#
loop_
_entity.id
_entity.type
_entity.pdbx_description
1 polymer ?
#
loop_
_entity_poly.entity_id
_entity_poly.type
_entity_poly.pdbx_seq_one_letter_code
_entity_poly.pdbx_strand_id
1 'polypeptide(L)'
;PNYGWYNIMRSFIPRQYLHVTGWAASDILFSADYNSRHKAFSAKYKLTELPNQKTALFTPSWLHSQKVLGAIVSLIEAGHINVLIKGIPGADPALMQRLYEVARINKNARWINPAENFFDVVPFGDVLISDQSSTLVEFMITGKPSVSYQADFPGVYKTSLEELGDVVKNVLARDSNVSSAGRKEFCRKHYISGQWGKATVNSVEIILSIVNLSTKKGVFEKSPEYDLNSPSMWWSRCPRVVYRWKRMFFYYLGKLLPQCFKKALATRILKRKMVIQKWPPLED
;
A
#
# COMPACT_ATOMS: atom_id res chain seq x y z
N PRO A 1 -11.65 -17.78 -2.15
CA PRO A 1 -11.38 -16.34 -2.37
C PRO A 1 -10.11 -16.15 -3.22
N ASN A 2 -10.23 -15.45 -4.35
CA ASN A 2 -9.25 -15.44 -5.43
C ASN A 2 -8.04 -14.52 -5.14
N TYR A 3 -6.93 -15.11 -4.70
CA TYR A 3 -5.64 -14.44 -4.49
C TYR A 3 -4.92 -14.23 -5.84
N GLY A 4 -5.16 -13.10 -6.51
CA GLY A 4 -4.58 -12.83 -7.83
C GLY A 4 -3.05 -12.84 -7.83
N TRP A 5 -2.40 -11.83 -7.26
CA TRP A 5 -0.94 -11.72 -7.37
C TRP A 5 -0.16 -12.64 -6.44
N TYR A 6 -0.66 -12.95 -5.24
CA TYR A 6 0.07 -13.86 -4.38
C TYR A 6 0.13 -15.26 -4.99
N ASN A 7 -0.98 -15.81 -5.50
CA ASN A 7 -0.93 -17.13 -6.13
C ASN A 7 -0.15 -17.11 -7.45
N ILE A 8 -0.25 -16.02 -8.23
CA ILE A 8 0.57 -15.81 -9.43
C ILE A 8 2.05 -15.76 -9.05
N MET A 9 2.46 -14.92 -8.10
CA MET A 9 3.85 -14.82 -7.65
C MET A 9 4.33 -16.11 -7.02
N ARG A 10 3.50 -16.83 -6.25
CA ARG A 10 3.80 -18.16 -5.69
C ARG A 10 3.93 -19.23 -6.77
N SER A 11 3.30 -19.05 -7.93
CA SER A 11 3.47 -19.93 -9.09
C SER A 11 4.79 -19.66 -9.85
N PHE A 12 5.38 -18.46 -9.73
CA PHE A 12 6.62 -18.09 -10.40
C PHE A 12 7.86 -18.03 -9.49
N ILE A 13 7.67 -17.76 -8.21
CA ILE A 13 8.71 -17.63 -7.20
C ILE A 13 8.61 -18.86 -6.29
N PRO A 14 9.62 -19.76 -6.34
CA PRO A 14 9.66 -20.91 -5.45
C PRO A 14 9.50 -20.48 -4.00
N ARG A 15 8.72 -21.24 -3.22
CA ARG A 15 8.37 -20.91 -1.83
C ARG A 15 9.60 -20.64 -0.96
N GLN A 16 10.72 -21.31 -1.22
CA GLN A 16 11.99 -21.11 -0.51
C GLN A 16 12.58 -19.69 -0.63
N TYR A 17 12.08 -18.85 -1.54
CA TYR A 17 12.52 -17.46 -1.73
C TYR A 17 11.47 -16.44 -1.25
N LEU A 18 10.36 -16.89 -0.67
CA LEU A 18 9.32 -16.02 -0.13
C LEU A 18 9.45 -15.98 1.40
N HIS A 19 9.77 -14.81 1.93
CA HIS A 19 9.85 -14.57 3.36
C HIS A 19 8.83 -13.53 3.79
N VAL A 20 8.12 -13.79 4.87
CA VAL A 20 7.08 -12.89 5.38
C VAL A 20 7.69 -11.97 6.44
N THR A 21 8.05 -10.75 6.03
CA THR A 21 8.66 -9.77 6.92
C THR A 21 7.74 -8.64 7.32
N GLY A 22 6.56 -8.52 6.69
CA GLY A 22 5.64 -7.39 6.87
C GLY A 22 5.95 -6.22 5.91
N TRP A 23 5.41 -5.04 6.20
CA TRP A 23 5.65 -3.83 5.39
C TRP A 23 6.75 -2.97 5.99
N ALA A 24 7.95 -3.00 5.40
CA ALA A 24 9.08 -2.16 5.81
C ALA A 24 8.70 -0.66 5.91
N ALA A 25 7.90 -0.16 4.97
CA ALA A 25 7.43 1.22 4.99
C ALA A 25 6.57 1.56 6.21
N SER A 26 5.91 0.57 6.84
CA SER A 26 5.11 0.77 8.05
C SER A 26 5.93 0.86 9.33
N ASP A 27 7.22 0.48 9.31
CA ASP A 27 8.09 0.55 10.49
C ASP A 27 8.21 1.98 11.03
N ILE A 28 8.01 2.96 10.14
CA ILE A 28 7.96 4.37 10.45
C ILE A 28 6.86 4.74 11.46
N LEU A 29 5.82 3.93 11.62
CA LEU A 29 4.80 4.12 12.66
C LEU A 29 5.29 3.75 14.06
N PHE A 30 6.45 3.08 14.16
CA PHE A 30 7.02 2.53 15.38
C PHE A 30 8.42 3.08 15.66
N SER A 31 8.89 4.05 14.88
CA SER A 31 10.22 4.63 15.04
C SER A 31 10.29 5.60 16.23
N ALA A 32 11.49 5.78 16.78
CA ALA A 32 11.71 6.67 17.92
C ALA A 32 11.35 8.14 17.63
N ASP A 33 11.45 8.57 16.36
CA ASP A 33 11.10 9.92 15.90
C ASP A 33 9.64 10.06 15.45
N TYR A 34 8.79 9.05 15.68
CA TYR A 34 7.39 9.07 15.27
C TYR A 34 6.66 10.35 15.72
N ASN A 35 6.78 10.71 17.00
CA ASN A 35 6.08 11.87 17.56
C ASN A 35 6.53 13.20 16.93
N SER A 36 7.83 13.37 16.69
CA SER A 36 8.35 14.61 16.10
C SER A 36 7.95 14.74 14.63
N ARG A 37 8.02 13.65 13.85
CA ARG A 37 7.55 13.62 12.45
C ARG A 37 6.05 13.85 12.35
N HIS A 38 5.26 13.23 13.22
CA HIS A 38 3.82 13.45 13.29
C HIS A 38 3.49 14.93 13.59
N LYS A 39 4.16 15.54 14.58
CA LYS A 39 3.98 16.97 14.89
C LYS A 39 4.35 17.85 13.69
N ALA A 40 5.48 17.59 13.04
CA ALA A 40 5.92 18.33 11.85
C ALA A 40 4.93 18.20 10.69
N PHE A 41 4.40 17.00 10.44
CA PHE A 41 3.39 16.75 9.41
C PHE A 41 2.09 17.53 9.70
N SER A 42 1.60 17.47 10.94
CA SER A 42 0.41 18.20 11.37
C SER A 42 0.54 19.71 11.17
N ALA A 43 1.71 20.27 11.51
CA ALA A 43 2.00 21.70 11.31
C ALA A 43 2.08 22.07 9.82
N LYS A 44 2.80 21.27 9.02
CA LYS A 44 2.96 21.46 7.57
C LYS A 44 1.62 21.55 6.84
N TYR A 45 0.66 20.71 7.22
CA TYR A 45 -0.67 20.64 6.59
C TYR A 45 -1.77 21.37 7.35
N LYS A 46 -1.43 22.09 8.43
CA LYS A 46 -2.39 22.85 9.24
C LYS A 46 -3.58 21.99 9.69
N LEU A 47 -3.29 20.77 10.14
CA LEU A 47 -4.32 19.80 10.49
C LEU A 47 -5.06 20.17 11.78
N THR A 48 -4.43 20.96 12.65
CA THR A 48 -5.06 21.53 13.87
C THR A 48 -6.06 22.63 13.58
N GLU A 49 -6.09 23.18 12.36
CA GLU A 49 -7.05 24.20 11.91
C GLU A 49 -8.31 23.58 11.28
N LEU A 50 -8.40 22.25 11.25
CA LEU A 50 -9.56 21.57 10.70
C LEU A 50 -10.77 21.68 11.64
N PRO A 51 -11.97 21.99 11.12
CA PRO A 51 -13.12 22.36 11.96
C PRO A 51 -13.81 21.18 12.63
N ASN A 52 -13.71 19.97 12.07
CA ASN A 52 -14.44 18.80 12.58
C ASN A 52 -13.56 17.93 13.49
N GLN A 53 -14.18 17.15 14.36
CA GLN A 53 -13.47 16.20 15.23
C GLN A 53 -13.00 14.94 14.51
N LYS A 54 -13.72 14.53 13.46
CA LYS A 54 -13.43 13.32 12.68
C LYS A 54 -12.86 13.66 11.32
N THR A 55 -11.98 12.80 10.84
CA THR A 55 -11.24 13.01 9.59
C THR A 55 -11.28 11.75 8.72
N ALA A 56 -11.77 11.85 7.49
CA ALA A 56 -11.58 10.82 6.47
C ALA A 56 -10.27 11.04 5.72
N LEU A 57 -9.48 9.99 5.54
CA LEU A 57 -8.36 9.98 4.60
C LEU A 57 -8.87 9.38 3.29
N PHE A 58 -8.86 10.15 2.21
CA PHE A 58 -9.18 9.67 0.88
C PHE A 58 -7.89 9.39 0.11
N THR A 59 -7.73 8.13 -0.31
CA THR A 59 -6.65 7.70 -1.19
C THR A 59 -7.26 7.10 -2.46
N PRO A 60 -7.19 7.76 -3.61
CA PRO A 60 -7.70 7.20 -4.84
C PRO A 60 -6.77 6.00 -5.26
N SER A 61 -7.16 5.05 -6.14
CA SER A 61 -6.27 4.08 -6.83
C SER A 61 -6.25 4.28 -8.35
N TRP A 62 -5.09 4.30 -9.01
CA TRP A 62 -4.86 4.62 -10.44
C TRP A 62 -5.97 4.51 -11.51
N LEU A 63 -6.95 3.60 -11.35
CA LEU A 63 -8.07 3.36 -12.24
C LEU A 63 -9.38 4.06 -11.83
N HIS A 64 -9.33 5.15 -11.05
CA HIS A 64 -10.53 5.83 -10.55
C HIS A 64 -11.51 6.21 -11.64
N SER A 65 -12.80 6.22 -11.29
CA SER A 65 -13.84 6.80 -12.14
C SER A 65 -14.24 8.21 -11.69
N GLN A 66 -14.72 9.04 -12.61
CA GLN A 66 -15.27 10.37 -12.31
C GLN A 66 -16.43 10.35 -11.31
N LYS A 67 -17.18 9.23 -11.22
CA LYS A 67 -18.28 9.08 -10.25
C LYS A 67 -17.79 9.17 -8.80
N VAL A 68 -16.56 8.73 -8.57
CA VAL A 68 -15.96 8.59 -7.25
C VAL A 68 -15.50 9.94 -6.76
N LEU A 69 -14.96 10.73 -7.68
CA LEU A 69 -14.70 12.13 -7.45
C LEU A 69 -15.99 12.85 -7.04
N GLY A 70 -17.11 12.61 -7.74
CA GLY A 70 -18.41 13.16 -7.39
C GLY A 70 -18.80 12.84 -5.93
N ALA A 71 -18.75 11.57 -5.54
CA ALA A 71 -19.08 11.15 -4.18
C ALA A 71 -18.16 11.78 -3.11
N ILE A 72 -16.86 11.89 -3.38
CA ILE A 72 -15.91 12.53 -2.47
C ILE A 72 -16.11 14.04 -2.37
N VAL A 73 -16.42 14.70 -3.48
CA VAL A 73 -16.76 16.13 -3.49
C VAL A 73 -18.02 16.36 -2.66
N SER A 74 -19.07 15.57 -2.86
CA SER A 74 -20.30 15.65 -2.04
C SER A 74 -20.03 15.42 -0.55
N LEU A 75 -19.14 14.48 -0.21
CA LEU A 75 -18.72 14.25 1.18
C LEU A 75 -18.01 15.48 1.79
N ILE A 76 -17.18 16.16 1.01
CA ILE A 76 -16.48 17.39 1.42
C ILE A 76 -17.48 18.53 1.60
N GLU A 77 -18.36 18.75 0.61
CA GLU A 77 -19.35 19.83 0.57
C GLU A 77 -20.39 19.70 1.69
N ALA A 78 -20.75 18.48 2.09
CA ALA A 78 -21.62 18.25 3.25
C ALA A 78 -21.02 18.81 4.56
N GLY A 79 -19.70 18.98 4.65
CA GLY A 79 -19.05 19.74 5.72
C GLY A 79 -18.98 19.06 7.09
N HIS A 80 -19.61 17.89 7.27
CA HIS A 80 -19.74 17.20 8.56
C HIS A 80 -18.47 16.45 9.04
N ILE A 81 -17.50 16.26 8.15
CA ILE A 81 -16.24 15.58 8.43
C ILE A 81 -15.09 16.32 7.77
N ASN A 82 -13.89 16.22 8.34
CA ASN A 82 -12.69 16.64 7.62
C ASN A 82 -12.31 15.62 6.57
N VAL A 83 -11.67 16.05 5.48
CA VAL A 83 -11.16 15.15 4.45
C VAL A 83 -9.71 15.48 4.10
N LEU A 84 -8.82 14.52 4.33
CA LEU A 84 -7.45 14.58 3.83
C LEU A 84 -7.41 13.87 2.48
N ILE A 85 -7.03 14.57 1.43
CA ILE A 85 -6.92 14.01 0.09
C ILE A 85 -5.44 13.72 -0.19
N LYS A 86 -5.08 12.44 -0.22
CA LYS A 86 -3.73 12.01 -0.57
C LYS A 86 -3.66 11.73 -2.07
N GLY A 87 -3.04 12.62 -2.83
CA GLY A 87 -2.80 12.38 -4.24
C GLY A 87 -1.84 11.20 -4.48
N ILE A 88 -1.91 10.62 -5.69
CA ILE A 88 -1.04 9.52 -6.11
C ILE A 88 -0.10 10.04 -7.19
N PRO A 89 1.21 9.77 -7.08
CA PRO A 89 2.15 10.08 -8.15
C PRO A 89 1.71 9.41 -9.46
N GLY A 90 1.60 10.14 -10.56
CA GLY A 90 1.28 9.57 -11.89
C GLY A 90 -0.20 9.29 -12.17
N ALA A 91 -1.12 9.61 -11.25
CA ALA A 91 -2.54 9.66 -11.57
C ALA A 91 -2.86 10.74 -12.63
N ASP A 92 -4.07 10.69 -13.19
CA ASP A 92 -4.56 11.69 -14.15
C ASP A 92 -4.37 13.12 -13.59
N PRO A 93 -3.55 13.97 -14.24
CA PRO A 93 -3.28 15.33 -13.77
C PRO A 93 -4.54 16.19 -13.66
N ALA A 94 -5.51 16.03 -14.56
CA ALA A 94 -6.75 16.81 -14.52
C ALA A 94 -7.60 16.45 -13.29
N LEU A 95 -7.65 15.17 -12.95
CA LEU A 95 -8.30 14.69 -11.74
C LEU A 95 -7.59 15.21 -10.48
N MET A 96 -6.26 15.10 -10.43
CA MET A 96 -5.48 15.58 -9.28
C MET A 96 -5.64 17.09 -9.08
N GLN A 97 -5.66 17.86 -10.18
CA GLN A 97 -5.92 19.30 -10.16
C GLN A 97 -7.31 19.61 -9.59
N ARG A 98 -8.35 18.89 -10.04
CA ARG A 98 -9.72 19.10 -9.54
C ARG A 98 -9.83 18.77 -8.04
N LEU A 99 -9.24 17.67 -7.58
CA LEU A 99 -9.20 17.33 -6.16
C LEU A 99 -8.43 18.37 -5.33
N TYR A 100 -7.31 18.87 -5.86
CA TYR A 100 -6.54 19.94 -5.24
C TYR A 100 -7.37 21.21 -5.09
N GLU A 101 -8.09 21.63 -6.13
CA GLU A 101 -8.95 22.82 -6.11
C GLU A 101 -10.08 22.68 -5.09
N VAL A 102 -10.76 21.54 -5.07
CA VAL A 102 -11.80 21.23 -4.08
C VAL A 102 -11.23 21.32 -2.67
N ALA A 103 -10.05 20.74 -2.42
CA ALA A 103 -9.41 20.83 -1.10
C ALA A 103 -9.00 22.26 -0.74
N ARG A 104 -8.61 23.07 -1.72
CA ARG A 104 -8.16 24.47 -1.51
C ARG A 104 -9.31 25.39 -1.09
N ILE A 105 -10.51 25.20 -1.64
CA ILE A 105 -11.66 26.08 -1.37
C ILE A 105 -12.48 25.65 -0.15
N ASN A 106 -12.37 24.39 0.28
CA ASN A 106 -13.16 23.86 1.39
C ASN A 106 -12.35 23.85 2.70
N LYS A 107 -12.85 24.56 3.72
CA LYS A 107 -12.18 24.69 5.03
C LYS A 107 -11.95 23.36 5.76
N ASN A 108 -12.81 22.37 5.53
CA ASN A 108 -12.73 21.02 6.10
C ASN A 108 -11.89 20.05 5.26
N ALA A 109 -11.26 20.48 4.18
CA ALA A 109 -10.43 19.62 3.34
C ALA A 109 -8.96 20.06 3.34
N ARG A 110 -8.05 19.09 3.18
CA ARG A 110 -6.61 19.35 2.97
C ARG A 110 -6.07 18.47 1.87
N TRP A 111 -5.31 19.09 0.98
CA TRP A 111 -4.53 18.37 -0.02
C TRP A 111 -3.18 17.94 0.57
N ILE A 112 -2.90 16.65 0.49
CA ILE A 112 -1.63 16.06 0.92
C ILE A 112 -0.80 15.76 -0.33
N ASN A 113 0.45 16.23 -0.33
CA ASN A 113 1.33 16.12 -1.49
C ASN A 113 1.49 14.64 -1.89
N PRO A 114 1.35 14.28 -3.18
CA PRO A 114 1.60 12.91 -3.66
C PRO A 114 2.95 12.31 -3.25
N ALA A 115 3.97 13.13 -3.02
CA ALA A 115 5.29 12.70 -2.59
C ALA A 115 5.39 12.35 -1.10
N GLU A 116 4.44 12.77 -0.25
CA GLU A 116 4.47 12.37 1.17
C GLU A 116 4.35 10.86 1.30
N ASN A 117 5.05 10.29 2.29
CA ASN A 117 4.89 8.90 2.65
C ASN A 117 3.45 8.67 3.15
N PHE A 118 2.82 7.60 2.66
CA PHE A 118 1.48 7.21 3.09
C PHE A 118 1.40 7.01 4.60
N PHE A 119 2.42 6.40 5.22
CA PHE A 119 2.42 6.14 6.66
C PHE A 119 2.60 7.38 7.53
N ASP A 120 2.99 8.53 6.95
CA ASP A 120 3.02 9.81 7.68
C ASP A 120 1.61 10.43 7.78
N VAL A 121 0.73 10.20 6.80
CA VAL A 121 -0.64 10.74 6.79
C VAL A 121 -1.65 9.82 7.50
N VAL A 122 -1.41 8.51 7.46
CA VAL A 122 -2.30 7.47 8.02
C VAL A 122 -2.77 7.77 9.46
N PRO A 123 -1.92 8.20 10.40
CA PRO A 123 -2.35 8.47 11.77
C PRO A 123 -3.48 9.51 11.91
N PHE A 124 -3.61 10.43 10.95
CA PHE A 124 -4.54 11.55 10.98
C PHE A 124 -5.93 11.23 10.42
N GLY A 125 -6.12 10.10 9.74
CA GLY A 125 -7.44 9.64 9.33
C GLY A 125 -8.09 8.82 10.44
N ASP A 126 -9.37 9.03 10.71
CA ASP A 126 -10.25 8.17 11.52
C ASP A 126 -10.87 7.04 10.70
N VAL A 127 -11.01 7.26 9.39
CA VAL A 127 -11.47 6.27 8.42
C VAL A 127 -10.70 6.48 7.13
N LEU A 128 -10.33 5.40 6.45
CA LEU A 128 -9.79 5.47 5.10
C LEU A 128 -10.90 5.19 4.08
N ILE A 129 -10.98 6.01 3.05
CA ILE A 129 -11.85 5.80 1.90
C ILE A 129 -10.98 5.58 0.67
N SER A 130 -11.25 4.51 -0.06
CA SER A 130 -10.59 4.23 -1.33
C SER A 130 -11.49 3.38 -2.22
N ASP A 131 -11.03 3.19 -3.44
CA ASP A 131 -11.66 2.41 -4.48
C ASP A 131 -11.19 0.96 -4.47
N GLN A 132 -9.92 0.74 -4.84
CA GLN A 132 -9.31 -0.57 -4.92
C GLN A 132 -7.83 -0.57 -4.53
N SER A 133 -7.41 0.44 -3.77
CA SER A 133 -6.02 0.57 -3.34
C SER A 133 -5.64 -0.43 -2.25
N SER A 134 -4.39 -0.92 -2.28
CA SER A 134 -3.82 -1.70 -1.17
C SER A 134 -3.73 -0.88 0.13
N THR A 135 -3.77 0.44 0.03
CA THR A 135 -3.81 1.34 1.19
C THR A 135 -4.97 1.04 2.13
N LEU A 136 -6.09 0.49 1.61
CA LEU A 136 -7.23 0.01 2.41
C LEU A 136 -6.81 -0.96 3.51
N VAL A 137 -5.91 -1.88 3.16
CA VAL A 137 -5.40 -2.89 4.07
C VAL A 137 -4.28 -2.34 4.95
N GLU A 138 -3.38 -1.56 4.36
CA GLU A 138 -2.26 -0.94 5.08
C GLU A 138 -2.76 0.00 6.18
N PHE A 139 -3.86 0.73 5.97
CA PHE A 139 -4.44 1.65 6.95
C PHE A 139 -4.98 0.94 8.20
N MET A 140 -5.48 -0.29 8.05
CA MET A 140 -6.01 -1.07 9.16
C MET A 140 -4.96 -1.38 10.25
N ILE A 141 -3.67 -1.15 9.97
CA ILE A 141 -2.58 -1.14 10.96
C ILE A 141 -2.87 -0.25 12.16
N THR A 142 -3.51 0.89 11.91
CA THR A 142 -3.89 1.83 12.97
C THR A 142 -5.00 1.27 13.88
N GLY A 143 -5.62 0.17 13.49
CA GLY A 143 -6.83 -0.36 14.09
C GLY A 143 -8.08 0.40 13.67
N LYS A 144 -8.00 1.34 12.72
CA LYS A 144 -9.12 2.16 12.25
C LYS A 144 -9.79 1.55 11.00
N PRO A 145 -11.05 1.87 10.70
CA PRO A 145 -11.81 1.26 9.63
C PRO A 145 -11.39 1.79 8.26
N SER A 146 -11.57 0.94 7.26
CA SER A 146 -11.44 1.28 5.85
C SER A 146 -12.76 1.03 5.13
N VAL A 147 -13.14 1.92 4.23
CA VAL A 147 -14.36 1.86 3.42
C VAL A 147 -13.95 1.82 1.95
N SER A 148 -14.55 0.89 1.21
CA SER A 148 -14.34 0.72 -0.21
C SER A 148 -15.66 0.61 -0.97
N TYR A 149 -15.73 1.21 -2.14
CA TYR A 149 -16.89 1.06 -3.02
C TYR A 149 -16.68 0.00 -4.13
N GLN A 150 -15.46 -0.55 -4.28
CA GLN A 150 -15.14 -1.50 -5.35
C GLN A 150 -14.37 -2.72 -4.85
N ALA A 151 -13.40 -2.54 -3.95
CA ALA A 151 -12.64 -3.64 -3.38
C ALA A 151 -13.47 -4.47 -2.42
N ASP A 152 -13.25 -5.77 -2.47
CA ASP A 152 -13.78 -6.73 -1.50
C ASP A 152 -12.58 -7.33 -0.75
N PHE A 153 -12.05 -6.55 0.18
CA PHE A 153 -10.96 -6.98 1.05
C PHE A 153 -11.53 -7.37 2.42
N PRO A 154 -11.08 -8.48 3.01
CA PRO A 154 -11.44 -8.81 4.38
C PRO A 154 -11.14 -7.67 5.36
N GLY A 155 -12.11 -7.34 6.21
CA GLY A 155 -12.00 -6.26 7.20
C GLY A 155 -12.28 -4.85 6.65
N VAL A 156 -12.52 -4.71 5.35
CA VAL A 156 -12.90 -3.44 4.71
C VAL A 156 -14.42 -3.40 4.53
N TYR A 157 -15.04 -2.28 4.91
CA TYR A 157 -16.46 -2.06 4.70
C TYR A 157 -16.73 -1.78 3.23
N LYS A 158 -17.67 -2.52 2.63
CA LYS A 158 -18.08 -2.31 1.24
C LYS A 158 -19.33 -1.43 1.18
N THR A 159 -19.37 -0.52 0.21
CA THR A 159 -20.49 0.41 0.00
C THR A 159 -20.76 0.64 -1.49
N SER A 160 -21.90 1.23 -1.82
CA SER A 160 -22.11 1.94 -3.09
C SER A 160 -21.57 3.37 -3.00
N LEU A 161 -21.52 4.10 -4.12
CA LEU A 161 -21.09 5.51 -4.12
C LEU A 161 -22.17 6.42 -3.52
N GLU A 162 -23.42 6.07 -3.75
CA GLU A 162 -24.62 6.77 -3.31
C GLU A 162 -24.73 6.74 -1.77
N GLU A 163 -24.32 5.64 -1.15
CA GLU A 163 -24.40 5.43 0.30
C GLU A 163 -23.11 5.81 1.04
N LEU A 164 -22.07 6.30 0.34
CA LEU A 164 -20.74 6.51 0.90
C LEU A 164 -20.76 7.38 2.16
N GLY A 165 -21.51 8.49 2.14
CA GLY A 165 -21.61 9.40 3.29
C GLY A 165 -22.23 8.72 4.52
N ASP A 166 -23.33 8.00 4.33
CA ASP A 166 -24.03 7.30 5.40
C ASP A 166 -23.20 6.15 5.97
N VAL A 167 -22.53 5.38 5.10
CA VAL A 167 -21.63 4.30 5.54
C VAL A 167 -20.46 4.86 6.35
N VAL A 168 -19.82 5.95 5.88
CA VAL A 168 -18.74 6.61 6.62
C VAL A 168 -19.22 7.06 8.01
N LYS A 169 -20.38 7.72 8.07
CA LYS A 169 -20.99 8.16 9.33
C LYS A 169 -21.25 6.98 10.28
N ASN A 170 -21.87 5.92 9.77
CA ASN A 170 -22.21 4.72 10.55
C ASN A 170 -20.97 3.97 11.03
N VAL A 171 -19.94 3.86 10.18
CA VAL A 171 -18.66 3.23 10.52
C VAL A 171 -17.96 4.00 11.64
N LEU A 172 -17.90 5.33 11.54
CA LEU A 172 -17.30 6.17 12.60
C LEU A 172 -18.10 6.12 13.91
N ALA A 173 -19.42 6.01 13.85
CA ALA A 173 -20.28 5.86 15.02
C ALA A 173 -20.21 4.46 15.65
N ARG A 174 -19.96 3.40 14.87
CA ARG A 174 -19.76 2.03 15.37
C ARG A 174 -18.35 1.83 15.91
N ASP A 175 -17.37 2.52 15.37
CA ASP A 175 -15.96 2.38 15.79
C ASP A 175 -15.72 2.89 17.22
N SER A 176 -16.55 3.80 17.74
CA SER A 176 -16.54 4.11 19.17
C SER A 176 -16.91 2.89 20.04
N ASN A 177 -17.55 1.86 19.46
CA ASN A 177 -18.14 0.71 20.16
C ASN A 177 -17.49 -0.65 19.81
N VAL A 178 -16.75 -0.76 18.70
CA VAL A 178 -16.00 -1.98 18.32
C VAL A 178 -14.53 -1.78 18.63
N SER A 179 -13.95 -2.61 19.48
CA SER A 179 -12.56 -2.39 19.91
C SER A 179 -11.59 -2.40 18.73
N SER A 180 -10.81 -1.33 18.62
CA SER A 180 -9.64 -1.23 17.73
C SER A 180 -8.70 -2.43 17.83
N ALA A 181 -8.74 -3.17 18.95
CA ALA A 181 -8.01 -4.40 19.19
C ALA A 181 -8.38 -5.53 18.21
N GLY A 182 -9.66 -5.71 17.86
CA GLY A 182 -10.08 -6.75 16.92
C GLY A 182 -9.53 -6.53 15.51
N ARG A 183 -9.50 -5.28 15.05
CA ARG A 183 -8.91 -4.89 13.75
C ARG A 183 -7.39 -4.99 13.76
N LYS A 184 -6.74 -4.55 14.84
CA LYS A 184 -5.28 -4.70 15.00
C LYS A 184 -4.88 -6.18 15.01
N GLU A 185 -5.65 -7.02 15.69
CA GLU A 185 -5.41 -8.46 15.72
C GLU A 185 -5.65 -9.11 14.36
N PHE A 186 -6.73 -8.72 13.68
CA PHE A 186 -6.96 -9.12 12.30
C PHE A 186 -5.76 -8.75 11.42
N CYS A 187 -5.26 -7.52 11.52
CA CYS A 187 -4.10 -7.07 10.77
C CYS A 187 -2.82 -7.81 11.11
N ARG A 188 -2.56 -8.00 12.39
CA ARG A 188 -1.40 -8.72 12.90
C ARG A 188 -1.36 -10.14 12.35
N LYS A 189 -2.50 -10.85 12.39
CA LYS A 189 -2.64 -12.23 11.91
C LYS A 189 -2.54 -12.35 10.39
N HIS A 190 -3.06 -11.37 9.66
CA HIS A 190 -3.23 -11.50 8.20
C HIS A 190 -2.21 -10.73 7.35
N TYR A 191 -1.45 -9.79 7.91
CA TYR A 191 -0.61 -8.91 7.09
C TYR A 191 0.82 -8.66 7.59
N ILE A 192 1.16 -8.88 8.87
CA ILE A 192 2.40 -8.31 9.47
C ILE A 192 3.19 -9.34 10.30
N SER A 193 2.92 -10.64 10.09
CA SER A 193 3.60 -11.77 10.75
C SER A 193 3.84 -11.64 12.26
N GLY A 194 3.03 -10.83 12.96
CA GLY A 194 3.17 -10.60 14.40
C GLY A 194 4.27 -9.63 14.85
N GLN A 195 5.10 -9.08 13.96
CA GLN A 195 6.24 -8.25 14.36
C GLN A 195 6.16 -6.81 13.81
N TRP A 196 5.43 -5.97 14.55
CA TRP A 196 5.32 -4.54 14.29
C TRP A 196 6.66 -3.83 14.38
N GLY A 197 6.95 -2.92 13.45
CA GLY A 197 8.12 -2.04 13.52
C GLY A 197 9.46 -2.69 13.21
N LYS A 198 9.48 -3.96 12.78
CA LYS A 198 10.71 -4.74 12.53
C LYS A 198 10.81 -5.26 11.11
N ALA A 199 9.92 -4.87 10.20
CA ALA A 199 9.87 -5.47 8.87
C ALA A 199 11.15 -5.24 8.07
N THR A 200 11.77 -4.07 8.21
CA THR A 200 13.05 -3.71 7.59
C THR A 200 14.19 -4.54 8.17
N VAL A 201 14.32 -4.60 9.50
CA VAL A 201 15.38 -5.36 10.18
C VAL A 201 15.27 -6.84 9.82
N ASN A 202 14.06 -7.42 9.91
CA ASN A 202 13.80 -8.80 9.54
C ASN A 202 14.20 -9.08 8.08
N SER A 203 13.89 -8.15 7.17
CA SER A 203 14.27 -8.28 5.76
C SER A 203 15.79 -8.28 5.57
N VAL A 204 16.51 -7.42 6.28
CA VAL A 204 17.99 -7.37 6.24
C VAL A 204 18.59 -8.64 6.84
N GLU A 205 18.11 -9.11 7.98
CA GLU A 205 18.58 -10.34 8.62
C GLU A 205 18.40 -11.56 7.72
N ILE A 206 17.24 -11.67 7.05
CA ILE A 206 17.00 -12.73 6.07
C ILE A 206 18.00 -12.63 4.91
N ILE A 207 18.22 -11.45 4.34
CA ILE A 207 19.18 -11.27 3.25
C ILE A 207 20.59 -11.67 3.70
N LEU A 208 21.03 -11.22 4.88
CA LEU A 208 22.34 -11.57 5.43
C LEU A 208 22.46 -13.07 5.70
N SER A 209 21.41 -13.73 6.18
CA SER A 209 21.41 -15.18 6.38
C SER A 209 21.62 -15.94 5.06
N ILE A 210 20.95 -15.51 3.98
CA ILE A 210 21.08 -16.12 2.65
C ILE A 210 22.50 -15.88 2.09
N VAL A 211 23.04 -14.68 2.26
CA VAL A 211 24.40 -14.35 1.83
C VAL A 211 25.42 -15.19 2.61
N ASN A 212 25.30 -15.29 3.93
CA ASN A 212 26.20 -16.07 4.77
C ASN A 212 26.12 -17.58 4.51
N LEU A 213 24.93 -18.10 4.18
CA LEU A 213 24.75 -19.47 3.70
C LEU A 213 25.33 -19.68 2.31
N SER A 214 25.43 -18.64 1.48
CA SER A 214 26.06 -18.73 0.15
C SER A 214 27.59 -18.66 0.19
N THR A 215 28.17 -18.03 1.22
CA THR A 215 29.62 -17.94 1.42
C THR A 215 30.20 -19.18 2.11
N LYS A 216 29.40 -19.87 2.93
CA LYS A 216 29.69 -21.24 3.39
C LYS A 216 29.21 -22.20 2.30
N LYS A 217 30.10 -22.85 1.55
CA LYS A 217 29.71 -23.96 0.65
C LYS A 217 28.99 -25.06 1.45
N GLY A 218 27.66 -25.04 1.51
CA GLY A 218 26.92 -26.11 2.19
C GLY A 218 25.46 -25.78 2.50
N VAL A 219 24.58 -26.57 1.87
CA VAL A 219 23.26 -27.02 2.34
C VAL A 219 22.23 -25.93 2.71
N PHE A 220 21.22 -25.78 1.84
CA PHE A 220 19.93 -25.18 2.23
C PHE A 220 19.25 -26.09 3.25
N GLU A 221 19.47 -25.85 4.55
CA GLU A 221 18.56 -26.39 5.56
C GLU A 221 17.23 -25.64 5.47
N LYS A 222 16.14 -26.43 5.40
CA LYS A 222 14.78 -25.90 5.35
C LYS A 222 14.55 -24.97 6.54
N SER A 223 14.17 -23.73 6.24
CA SER A 223 13.57 -22.82 7.23
C SER A 223 12.40 -23.53 7.95
N PRO A 224 12.22 -23.31 9.26
CA PRO A 224 11.13 -23.92 10.02
C PRO A 224 9.81 -23.66 9.31
N GLU A 225 9.01 -24.72 9.17
CA GLU A 225 7.72 -24.67 8.49
C GLU A 225 6.81 -23.66 9.21
N TYR A 226 6.77 -22.44 8.69
CA TYR A 226 5.68 -21.53 8.98
C TYR A 226 4.40 -22.17 8.45
N ASP A 227 3.32 -22.16 9.25
CA ASP A 227 1.99 -22.56 8.80
C ASP A 227 1.46 -21.57 7.76
N LEU A 228 1.87 -21.79 6.51
CA LEU A 228 1.51 -21.00 5.33
C LEU A 228 0.14 -21.40 4.76
N ASN A 229 -0.65 -22.21 5.48
CA ASN A 229 -2.08 -22.37 5.22
C ASN A 229 -2.90 -21.22 5.85
N SER A 230 -2.28 -20.34 6.63
CA SER A 230 -2.87 -19.06 7.00
C SER A 230 -3.14 -18.22 5.74
N PRO A 231 -4.36 -17.70 5.52
CA PRO A 231 -4.77 -16.97 4.31
C PRO A 231 -4.18 -15.54 4.19
N SER A 232 -3.02 -15.31 4.79
CA SER A 232 -2.38 -14.01 4.98
C SER A 232 -1.50 -13.61 3.79
N MET A 233 -2.10 -13.12 2.70
CA MET A 233 -1.51 -12.10 1.80
C MET A 233 -2.46 -11.77 0.65
N TRP A 234 -2.86 -10.50 0.55
CA TRP A 234 -3.84 -10.01 -0.42
C TRP A 234 -3.21 -8.95 -1.33
N TRP A 235 -3.21 -9.20 -2.66
CA TRP A 235 -2.73 -8.26 -3.68
C TRP A 235 -3.58 -8.39 -4.96
N SER A 236 -4.07 -7.27 -5.50
CA SER A 236 -5.18 -7.16 -6.48
C SER A 236 -4.77 -7.20 -7.97
N ARG A 237 -5.58 -7.87 -8.79
CA ARG A 237 -5.40 -8.15 -10.23
C ARG A 237 -5.34 -6.89 -11.11
N CYS A 238 -4.31 -6.74 -11.95
CA CYS A 238 -4.39 -5.91 -13.17
C CYS A 238 -3.31 -6.26 -14.22
N PRO A 239 -3.65 -6.77 -15.42
CA PRO A 239 -2.68 -7.22 -16.43
C PRO A 239 -1.90 -6.10 -17.15
N ARG A 240 -2.39 -4.86 -17.18
CA ARG A 240 -1.77 -3.77 -17.97
C ARG A 240 -0.60 -3.05 -17.27
N VAL A 241 -0.47 -3.19 -15.95
CA VAL A 241 0.63 -2.63 -15.13
C VAL A 241 1.93 -3.46 -15.26
N VAL A 242 1.81 -4.70 -15.73
CA VAL A 242 2.87 -5.71 -15.84
C VAL A 242 4.06 -5.24 -16.68
N TYR A 243 3.81 -4.48 -17.76
CA TYR A 243 4.87 -4.09 -18.69
C TYR A 243 5.71 -2.90 -18.19
N ARG A 244 5.10 -1.95 -17.49
CA ARG A 244 5.79 -0.74 -16.99
C ARG A 244 6.60 -1.03 -15.72
N TRP A 245 6.09 -1.88 -14.83
CA TRP A 245 6.79 -2.28 -13.60
C TRP A 245 7.91 -3.29 -13.83
N LYS A 246 7.80 -4.22 -14.79
CA LYS A 246 8.95 -5.07 -15.17
C LYS A 246 10.12 -4.21 -15.66
N ARG A 247 9.87 -3.22 -16.51
CA ARG A 247 10.91 -2.28 -16.97
C ARG A 247 11.52 -1.48 -15.82
N MET A 248 10.73 -0.93 -14.91
CA MET A 248 11.27 -0.21 -13.75
C MET A 248 12.01 -1.13 -12.77
N PHE A 249 11.47 -2.31 -12.46
CA PHE A 249 12.13 -3.28 -11.57
C PHE A 249 13.49 -3.68 -12.12
N PHE A 250 13.60 -4.07 -13.40
CA PHE A 250 14.90 -4.38 -14.01
C PHE A 250 15.83 -3.17 -14.15
N TYR A 251 15.28 -1.97 -14.39
CA TYR A 251 16.05 -0.73 -14.46
C TYR A 251 16.68 -0.36 -13.10
N TYR A 252 15.90 -0.39 -12.02
CA TYR A 252 16.39 -0.07 -10.67
C TYR A 252 17.24 -1.19 -10.08
N LEU A 253 16.90 -2.47 -10.33
CA LEU A 253 17.74 -3.60 -9.97
C LEU A 253 19.10 -3.53 -10.70
N GLY A 254 19.10 -3.09 -11.98
CA GLY A 254 20.32 -2.85 -12.75
C GLY A 254 21.16 -1.67 -12.27
N LYS A 255 20.57 -0.69 -11.56
CA LYS A 255 21.31 0.44 -10.98
C LYS A 255 21.84 0.17 -9.57
N LEU A 256 21.11 -0.60 -8.77
CA LEU A 256 21.43 -0.87 -7.36
C LEU A 256 22.36 -2.08 -7.16
N LEU A 257 22.49 -2.97 -8.15
CA LEU A 257 23.36 -4.13 -8.04
C LEU A 257 24.84 -3.77 -8.27
N PRO A 258 25.77 -4.30 -7.45
CA PRO A 258 27.20 -4.23 -7.72
C PRO A 258 27.56 -4.81 -9.10
N GLN A 259 28.60 -4.27 -9.76
CA GLN A 259 29.00 -4.64 -11.12
C GLN A 259 29.28 -6.16 -11.28
N CYS A 260 29.78 -6.81 -10.22
CA CYS A 260 29.99 -8.26 -10.17
C CYS A 260 28.68 -9.06 -10.25
N PHE A 261 27.60 -8.56 -9.66
CA PHE A 261 26.26 -9.17 -9.72
C PHE A 261 25.62 -9.00 -11.11
N LYS A 262 25.84 -7.85 -11.77
CA LYS A 262 25.38 -7.61 -13.15
C LYS A 262 26.00 -8.61 -14.12
N LYS A 263 27.31 -8.87 -13.99
CA LYS A 263 28.03 -9.88 -14.80
C LYS A 263 27.49 -11.29 -14.56
N ALA A 264 27.27 -11.68 -13.30
CA ALA A 264 26.74 -13.00 -12.97
C ALA A 264 25.30 -13.22 -13.49
N LEU A 265 24.45 -12.19 -13.41
CA LEU A 265 23.08 -12.22 -13.93
C LEU A 265 23.05 -12.29 -15.47
N ALA A 266 23.89 -11.50 -16.14
CA ALA A 266 24.02 -11.53 -17.61
C ALA A 266 24.49 -12.91 -18.11
N THR A 267 25.47 -13.52 -17.46
CA THR A 267 25.96 -14.86 -17.81
C THR A 267 24.92 -15.95 -17.58
N ARG A 268 24.05 -15.80 -16.56
CA ARG A 268 22.93 -16.73 -16.32
C ARG A 268 21.78 -16.57 -17.32
N ILE A 269 21.47 -15.34 -17.72
CA ILE A 269 20.46 -15.04 -18.74
C ILE A 269 20.94 -15.53 -20.12
N LEU A 270 22.22 -15.38 -20.45
CA LEU A 270 22.80 -15.89 -21.70
C LEU A 270 22.88 -17.42 -21.76
N LYS A 271 23.04 -18.11 -20.62
CA LYS A 271 23.08 -19.58 -20.55
C LYS A 271 21.72 -20.26 -20.65
N ARG A 272 20.63 -19.57 -20.30
CA ARG A 272 19.27 -20.04 -20.61
C ARG A 272 18.91 -19.46 -21.97
N LYS A 273 18.94 -20.28 -23.03
CA LYS A 273 18.44 -19.90 -24.36
C LYS A 273 17.00 -19.35 -24.24
N MET A 274 16.85 -18.05 -24.02
CA MET A 274 15.64 -17.34 -24.43
C MET A 274 15.75 -17.25 -25.94
N VAL A 275 14.85 -17.97 -26.62
CA VAL A 275 14.53 -17.67 -28.01
C VAL A 275 13.99 -16.24 -28.01
N ILE A 276 14.86 -15.29 -28.31
CA ILE A 276 14.45 -13.93 -28.65
C ILE A 276 13.88 -14.04 -30.06
N GLN A 277 12.56 -14.17 -30.15
CA GLN A 277 11.85 -14.02 -31.41
C GLN A 277 12.09 -12.58 -31.87
N LYS A 278 12.82 -12.40 -32.98
CA LYS A 278 13.01 -11.08 -33.60
C LYS A 278 11.64 -10.58 -34.06
N TRP A 279 11.22 -9.43 -33.55
CA TRP A 279 10.06 -8.71 -34.05
C TRP A 279 10.45 -7.96 -35.32
N PRO A 280 9.59 -7.88 -36.35
CA PRO A 280 9.87 -7.10 -37.54
C PRO A 280 9.97 -5.60 -37.18
N PRO A 281 10.77 -4.83 -37.93
CA PRO A 281 10.84 -3.39 -37.74
C PRO A 281 9.48 -2.77 -38.02
N LEU A 282 9.08 -1.82 -37.18
CA LEU A 282 7.97 -0.92 -37.47
C LEU A 282 8.50 0.05 -38.53
N GLU A 283 7.91 -0.01 -39.73
CA GLU A 283 8.01 1.06 -40.72
C GLU A 283 7.29 2.31 -40.18
N ASP A 284 7.83 3.47 -40.56
CA ASP A 284 7.52 4.82 -40.06
C ASP A 284 6.04 5.24 -40.21
#